data_AF-A0A1F5FYR3-F1
#
_entry.id   AF-A0A1F5FYR3-F1
#
_cell.length_a   1.000
_cell.length_b   1.000
_cell.length_c   1.000
_cell.angle_alpha   90.00
_cell.angle_beta   90.00
_cell.angle_gamma   90.00
#
_symmetry.space_group_name_H-M   'P 1'
#
loop_
_entity.id
_entity.type
_entity.pdbx_description
1 polymer ?
#
loop_
_entity_poly.entity_id
_entity_poly.type
_entity_poly.pdbx_seq_one_letter_code
_entity_poly.pdbx_strand_id
1 'polypeptide(L)'
;MSLSFLKPRLANVLLTLVILSLPIFWEREPLPTGGYSVVAYRPIFLLASYLQMNDYYPFFQMVGFSFAVYFGVSLAILILTVLWGKTKKFRKAL
;
A
#
# COMPACT_ATOMS: atom_id res chain seq x y z
N MET A 1 -12.78 -17.47 -13.88
CA MET A 1 -12.87 -16.18 -13.16
C MET A 1 -11.92 -15.19 -13.86
N SER A 2 -12.42 -14.09 -14.41
CA SER A 2 -11.59 -13.10 -15.12
C SER A 2 -10.81 -12.22 -14.13
N LEU A 3 -9.49 -12.12 -14.27
CA LEU A 3 -8.58 -11.25 -13.48
C LEU A 3 -8.78 -9.74 -13.75
N SER A 4 -9.96 -9.34 -14.23
CA SER A 4 -10.33 -7.95 -14.54
C SER A 4 -10.17 -6.97 -13.37
N PHE A 5 -10.14 -7.48 -12.13
CA PHE A 5 -9.92 -6.69 -10.92
C PHE A 5 -8.47 -6.25 -10.72
N LEU A 6 -7.49 -6.95 -11.30
CA LEU A 6 -6.07 -6.54 -11.27
C LEU A 6 -5.74 -5.47 -12.30
N LYS A 7 -6.64 -5.18 -13.25
CA LYS A 7 -6.38 -4.16 -14.29
C LYS A 7 -5.99 -2.84 -13.62
N PRO A 8 -4.91 -2.19 -14.08
CA PRO A 8 -4.47 -0.90 -13.54
C PRO A 8 -5.54 0.14 -13.78
N ARG A 9 -6.38 0.36 -12.77
CA ARG A 9 -7.33 1.47 -12.72
C ARG A 9 -6.66 2.59 -11.94
N LEU A 10 -6.79 3.82 -12.42
CA LEU A 10 -6.18 4.99 -11.80
C LEU A 10 -6.49 5.07 -10.30
N ALA A 11 -7.74 4.79 -9.91
CA ALA A 11 -8.14 4.77 -8.50
C ALA A 11 -7.38 3.74 -7.66
N ASN A 12 -7.16 2.51 -8.17
CA ASN A 12 -6.44 1.46 -7.45
C ASN A 12 -4.96 1.86 -7.27
N VAL A 13 -4.36 2.42 -8.32
CA VAL A 13 -2.97 2.88 -8.29
C VAL A 13 -2.81 4.03 -7.30
N LEU A 14 -3.68 5.04 -7.36
CA LEU A 14 -3.64 6.17 -6.43
C LEU A 14 -3.82 5.72 -4.98
N LEU A 15 -4.79 4.85 -4.69
CA LEU A 15 -5.01 4.35 -3.34
C LEU A 15 -3.82 3.54 -2.83
N THR A 16 -3.20 2.75 -3.71
CA THR A 16 -1.96 2.02 -3.39
C THR A 16 -0.82 2.98 -3.05
N LEU A 17 -0.62 4.05 -3.85
CA LEU A 17 0.40 5.07 -3.57
C LEU A 17 0.16 5.80 -2.25
N VAL A 18 -1.11 6.09 -1.92
CA VAL A 18 -1.48 6.66 -0.62
C VAL A 18 -1.05 5.72 0.51
N ILE A 19 -1.40 4.43 0.42
CA ILE A 19 -1.03 3.45 1.45
C ILE A 19 0.49 3.31 1.58
N LEU A 20 1.22 3.25 0.45
CA LEU A 20 2.69 3.17 0.45
C LEU A 20 3.38 4.45 0.92
N SER A 21 2.66 5.57 1.00
CA SER A 21 3.17 6.83 1.55
C SER A 21 2.95 6.94 3.06
N LEU A 22 2.12 6.07 3.65
CA LEU A 22 1.88 6.06 5.09
C LEU A 22 3.09 5.44 5.83
N PRO A 23 3.40 5.93 7.03
CA PRO A 23 4.37 5.27 7.89
C PRO A 23 3.81 3.92 8.34
N ILE A 24 4.54 2.83 8.07
CA ILE A 24 4.21 1.50 8.59
C ILE A 24 4.99 1.16 9.85
N PHE A 25 6.18 1.75 10.01
CA PHE A 25 7.04 1.49 11.15
C PHE A 25 7.49 2.79 11.80
N TRP A 26 7.52 2.77 13.13
CA TRP A 26 8.11 3.81 13.96
C TRP A 26 9.20 3.18 14.80
N GLU A 27 10.39 3.74 14.71
CA GLU A 27 11.54 3.31 15.50
C GLU A 27 12.04 4.48 16.34
N ARG A 28 12.56 4.17 17.52
CA ARG A 28 13.22 5.14 18.40
C ARG A 28 14.71 4.99 18.22
N GLU A 29 15.31 5.93 17.49
CA GLU A 29 16.75 5.95 17.29
C GLU A 29 17.40 6.79 18.39
N PRO A 30 18.39 6.26 19.14
CA PRO A 30 19.06 7.01 20.19
C PRO A 30 19.86 8.18 19.60
N LEU A 31 19.73 9.36 20.21
CA LEU A 31 20.47 10.55 19.80
C LEU A 31 21.85 10.59 20.46
N PRO A 32 22.92 11.02 19.75
CA PRO A 32 24.26 11.16 20.32
C PRO A 32 24.32 12.13 21.51
N THR A 33 23.39 13.09 21.58
CA THR A 33 23.28 14.09 22.64
C THR A 33 22.44 13.64 23.84
N GLY A 34 21.98 12.38 23.85
CA GLY A 34 21.01 11.86 24.81
C GLY A 34 19.57 12.05 24.34
N GLY A 35 18.69 11.11 24.73
CA GLY A 35 17.30 11.04 24.27
C GLY A 35 17.12 10.17 23.01
N TYR A 36 15.94 10.26 22.39
CA TYR A 36 15.57 9.47 21.21
C TYR A 36 14.89 10.33 20.15
N SER A 37 15.20 10.06 18.87
CA SER A 37 14.46 10.53 17.71
C SER A 37 13.43 9.47 17.30
N VAL A 38 12.22 9.90 16.92
CA VAL A 38 11.22 8.97 16.36
C VAL A 38 11.36 9.01 14.84
N VAL A 39 11.86 7.92 14.27
CA VAL A 39 11.98 7.74 12.83
C VAL A 39 10.76 7.01 12.32
N ALA A 40 10.08 7.60 11.33
CA ALA A 40 8.89 7.04 10.72
C ALA A 40 9.22 6.53 9.31
N TYR A 41 9.27 5.23 9.12
CA TYR A 41 9.62 4.64 7.84
C TYR A 41 8.39 4.48 6.94
N ARG A 42 8.49 5.06 5.75
CA ARG A 42 7.45 5.00 4.72
C ARG A 42 7.96 4.14 3.55
N PRO A 43 7.19 3.15 3.06
CA PRO A 43 7.60 2.23 1.99
C PRO A 43 8.16 2.93 0.75
N ILE A 44 7.49 4.00 0.31
CA ILE A 44 7.90 4.76 -0.86
C ILE A 44 9.31 5.35 -0.69
N PHE A 45 9.65 5.84 0.49
CA PHE A 45 10.99 6.37 0.76
C PHE A 45 12.01 5.25 0.92
N LEU A 46 11.62 4.12 1.55
CA LEU A 46 12.51 2.96 1.69
C LEU A 46 12.94 2.40 0.33
N LEU A 47 12.04 2.34 -0.65
CA LEU A 47 12.37 1.93 -2.03
C LEU A 47 13.46 2.82 -2.64
N ALA A 48 13.33 4.14 -2.50
CA ALA A 48 14.33 5.08 -3.00
C ALA A 48 15.66 4.94 -2.25
N SER A 49 15.62 4.81 -0.92
CA SER A 49 16.80 4.65 -0.08
C SER A 49 17.59 3.38 -0.43
N TYR A 50 16.93 2.22 -0.56
CA TYR A 50 17.61 0.97 -0.92
C TYR A 50 18.22 1.03 -2.31
N LEU A 51 17.53 1.65 -3.27
CA LEU A 51 18.08 1.86 -4.62
C LEU A 51 19.32 2.76 -4.58
N GLN A 52 19.30 3.85 -3.81
CA GLN A 52 20.46 4.74 -3.63
C GLN A 52 21.64 4.04 -2.96
N MET A 53 21.36 3.15 -2.00
CA MET A 53 22.37 2.35 -1.31
C MET A 53 22.90 1.18 -2.16
N ASN A 54 22.37 0.97 -3.36
CA ASN A 54 22.62 -0.22 -4.20
C ASN A 54 22.30 -1.55 -3.47
N ASP A 55 21.38 -1.51 -2.50
CA ASP A 55 20.97 -2.68 -1.74
C ASP A 55 19.76 -3.34 -2.40
N TYR A 56 20.04 -4.20 -3.38
CA TYR A 56 19.01 -4.78 -4.25
C TYR A 56 18.10 -5.78 -3.54
N TYR A 57 18.59 -6.48 -2.51
CA TYR A 57 17.81 -7.49 -1.82
C TYR A 57 16.57 -6.90 -1.10
N PRO A 58 16.71 -5.95 -0.15
CA PRO A 58 15.57 -5.30 0.49
C PRO A 58 14.78 -4.44 -0.49
N PHE A 59 15.41 -3.90 -1.54
CA PHE A 59 14.69 -3.25 -2.63
C PHE A 59 13.66 -4.17 -3.28
N PHE A 60 14.06 -5.38 -3.72
CA PHE A 60 13.13 -6.34 -4.32
C PHE A 60 12.06 -6.83 -3.34
N GLN A 61 12.40 -6.97 -2.05
CA GLN A 61 11.41 -7.26 -1.01
C GLN A 61 10.34 -6.16 -0.93
N MET A 62 10.75 -4.88 -0.96
CA MET A 62 9.82 -3.74 -0.95
C MET A 62 8.99 -3.63 -2.23
N VAL A 63 9.56 -3.98 -3.39
CA VAL A 63 8.80 -4.09 -4.64
C VAL A 63 7.73 -5.19 -4.53
N GLY A 64 8.09 -6.36 -4.00
CA GLY A 64 7.15 -7.45 -3.74
C GLY A 64 6.05 -7.04 -2.76
N PHE A 65 6.40 -6.36 -1.68
CA PHE A 65 5.44 -5.77 -0.74
C PHE A 65 4.49 -4.79 -1.44
N SER A 66 5.00 -3.91 -2.30
CA SER A 66 4.19 -2.95 -3.05
C SER A 66 3.17 -3.64 -3.96
N PHE A 67 3.55 -4.75 -4.61
CA PHE A 67 2.60 -5.58 -5.37
C PHE A 67 1.55 -6.23 -4.47
N ALA A 68 1.92 -6.73 -3.30
CA ALA A 68 0.98 -7.30 -2.34
C ALA A 68 -0.04 -6.26 -1.86
N VAL A 69 0.39 -5.03 -1.58
CA VAL A 69 -0.50 -3.92 -1.22
C VAL A 69 -1.46 -3.60 -2.37
N TYR A 70 -0.94 -3.47 -3.61
CA TYR A 70 -1.79 -3.21 -4.79
C TYR A 70 -2.85 -4.31 -4.99
N PHE A 71 -2.45 -5.57 -4.82
CA PHE A 71 -3.36 -6.70 -4.89
C PHE A 71 -4.44 -6.62 -3.81
N GLY A 72 -4.06 -6.36 -2.55
CA GLY A 72 -4.99 -6.21 -1.43
C GLY A 72 -5.98 -5.06 -1.63
N VAL A 73 -5.51 -3.91 -2.11
CA VAL A 73 -6.35 -2.75 -2.47
C VAL A 73 -7.35 -3.13 -3.57
N SER A 74 -6.86 -3.77 -4.63
CA SER A 74 -7.71 -4.17 -5.76
C SER A 74 -8.78 -5.17 -5.33
N LEU A 75 -8.44 -6.10 -4.44
CA LEU A 75 -9.37 -7.07 -3.87
C LEU A 75 -10.41 -6.38 -2.96
N ALA A 76 -9.99 -5.45 -2.11
CA ALA A 76 -10.91 -4.70 -1.24
C ALA A 76 -11.92 -3.89 -2.06
N ILE A 77 -11.47 -3.19 -3.12
CA ILE A 77 -12.34 -2.45 -4.03
C ILE A 77 -13.33 -3.38 -4.72
N LEU A 78 -12.89 -4.58 -5.15
CA LEU A 78 -13.79 -5.57 -5.76
C LEU A 78 -14.90 -5.98 -4.78
N ILE A 79 -14.54 -6.33 -3.53
CA ILE A 79 -15.49 -6.73 -2.49
C ILE A 79 -16.48 -5.59 -2.22
N LEU A 80 -16.00 -4.36 -2.02
CA LEU A 80 -16.85 -3.18 -1.79
C LEU A 80 -17.81 -2.92 -2.96
N THR A 81 -17.33 -3.06 -4.20
CA THR A 81 -18.16 -2.86 -5.40
C THR A 81 -19.28 -3.90 -5.47
N VAL A 82 -18.98 -5.17 -5.16
CA VAL A 82 -19.97 -6.26 -5.14
C VAL A 82 -21.02 -6.03 -4.05
N LEU A 83 -20.60 -5.65 -2.84
CA LEU A 83 -21.51 -5.36 -1.72
C LEU A 83 -22.41 -4.15 -2.01
N TRP A 84 -21.86 -3.09 -2.61
CA TRP A 84 -22.61 -1.90 -3.01
C TRP A 84 -23.60 -2.18 -4.15
N GLY A 85 -23.22 -3.03 -5.10
CA GLY A 85 -24.12 -3.46 -6.18
C GLY A 85 -25.33 -4.23 -5.65
N LYS A 86 -25.14 -5.11 -4.67
CA LYS A 86 -26.22 -5.87 -4.02
C LYS A 86 -27.21 -4.95 -3.30
N THR A 87 -26.72 -3.97 -2.54
CA THR A 87 -27.56 -2.99 -1.82
C THR A 87 -28.37 -2.10 -2.77
N LYS A 88 -27.79 -1.63 -3.89
CA LYS A 88 -28.53 -0.89 -4.92
C LYS A 88 -29.63 -1.72 -5.59
N LYS A 89 -29.38 -3.01 -5.85
CA LYS A 89 -30.39 -3.91 -6.46
C LYS A 89 -31.56 -4.15 -5.51
N PHE A 90 -31.30 -4.33 -4.22
CA PHE A 90 -32.34 -4.49 -3.19
C PHE A 90 -33.20 -3.24 -3.04
N ARG A 91 -32.59 -2.05 -3.10
CA ARG A 91 -33.31 -0.76 -2.97
C ARG A 91 -34.14 -0.35 -4.18
N LYS A 92 -33.92 -0.98 -5.35
CA LYS A 92 -34.74 -0.79 -6.58
C LYS A 92 -35.92 -1.76 -6.67
N ALA A 93 -35.96 -2.79 -5.81
CA ALA A 93 -37.00 -3.81 -5.79
C ALA A 93 -38.09 -3.54 -4.72
N LEU A 94 -37.92 -2.47 -3.94
CA LEU A 94 -38.90 -1.85 -3.04
C LEU A 94 -39.45 -0.59 -3.71
#